data_AF-A0A2W1AY45-F1
#
_entry.id   AF-A0A2W1AY45-F1
#
_cell.length_a   1.000
_cell.length_b   1.000
_cell.length_c   1.000
_cell.angle_alpha   90.00
_cell.angle_beta   90.00
_cell.angle_gamma   90.00
#
_symmetry.space_group_name_H-M   'P 1'
#
loop_
_entity.id
_entity.type
_entity.pdbx_description
1 polymer ?
#
loop_
_entity_poly.entity_id
_entity_poly.type
_entity_poly.pdbx_seq_one_letter_code
_entity_poly.pdbx_strand_id
1 'polypeptide(L)'
;MKCPECYSSDNRATPLKNPEDCLTNHVQYICSTCGRAICMEDDERERHGPGSSLSSFNDAMLYLRAAEALFNGPCGIYELTDGAKVFYKIFKDKDGLMNYLMENPEKRCPLGEALHETEEFRPVVEGQIRKLDKDEVEEYLREREVDD
;
A
#
# COMPACT_ATOMS: atom_id res chain seq x y z
N MET A 1 -17.75 -5.02 5.74
CA MET A 1 -17.88 -4.76 4.28
C MET A 1 -16.58 -4.13 3.81
N LYS A 2 -16.07 -4.46 2.62
CA LYS A 2 -14.84 -3.86 2.07
C LYS A 2 -15.09 -2.39 1.73
N CYS A 3 -14.22 -1.49 2.17
CA CYS A 3 -14.28 -0.07 1.83
C CYS A 3 -14.12 0.11 0.30
N PRO A 4 -15.01 0.84 -0.38
CA PRO A 4 -14.95 1.02 -1.84
C PRO A 4 -13.82 1.94 -2.30
N GLU A 5 -13.15 2.63 -1.38
CA GLU A 5 -12.04 3.54 -1.68
C GLU A 5 -10.69 2.89 -1.38
N CYS A 6 -10.47 2.46 -0.13
CA CYS A 6 -9.18 1.92 0.27
C CYS A 6 -9.13 0.39 0.24
N TYR A 7 -10.18 -0.28 -0.23
CA TYR A 7 -10.22 -1.72 -0.44
C TYR A 7 -9.98 -2.59 0.81
N SER A 8 -10.04 -2.02 2.01
CA SER A 8 -9.85 -2.78 3.25
C SER A 8 -11.18 -3.09 3.91
N SER A 9 -11.30 -4.28 4.51
CA SER A 9 -12.40 -4.61 5.41
C SER A 9 -12.17 -4.09 6.84
N ASP A 10 -10.93 -3.82 7.18
CA ASP A 10 -10.49 -3.27 8.46
C ASP A 10 -9.99 -1.83 8.24
N ASN A 11 -10.61 -0.88 8.93
CA ASN A 11 -10.35 0.54 8.76
C ASN A 11 -9.07 1.01 9.48
N ARG A 12 -8.44 0.17 10.32
CA ARG A 12 -7.23 0.48 11.09
C ARG A 12 -6.09 -0.51 10.85
N ALA A 13 -6.23 -1.38 9.83
CA ALA A 13 -5.24 -2.38 9.42
C ALA A 13 -3.81 -1.84 9.15
N THR A 14 -3.69 -0.56 8.78
CA THR A 14 -2.41 0.11 8.50
C THR A 14 -2.18 1.25 9.51
N PRO A 15 -0.92 1.57 9.86
CA PRO A 15 0.33 0.97 9.37
C PRO A 15 0.58 -0.45 9.88
N LEU A 16 1.30 -1.27 9.09
CA LEU A 16 1.58 -2.68 9.46
C LEU A 16 2.62 -2.83 10.56
N LYS A 17 3.56 -1.88 10.67
CA LYS A 17 4.69 -1.90 11.61
C LYS A 17 4.83 -0.55 12.27
N ASN A 18 5.26 -0.56 13.53
CA ASN A 18 5.51 0.63 14.36
C ASN A 18 4.47 1.74 14.13
N PRO A 19 3.16 1.46 14.34
CA PRO A 19 2.09 2.32 13.85
C PRO A 19 2.14 3.72 14.42
N GLU A 20 2.50 3.89 15.70
CA GLU A 20 2.65 5.20 16.34
C GLU A 20 3.72 6.05 15.64
N ASP A 21 4.91 5.49 15.41
CA ASP A 21 6.02 6.17 14.75
C ASP A 21 5.64 6.56 13.31
N CYS A 22 5.08 5.61 12.55
CA CYS A 22 4.67 5.86 11.17
C CYS A 22 3.58 6.94 11.08
N LEU A 23 2.52 6.86 11.90
CA LEU A 23 1.41 7.83 11.89
C LEU A 23 1.88 9.24 12.29
N THR A 24 2.85 9.33 13.21
CA THR A 24 3.39 10.60 13.70
C THR A 24 4.36 11.23 12.71
N ASN A 25 5.24 10.42 12.12
CA ASN A 25 6.41 10.93 11.40
C ASN A 25 6.25 10.93 9.88
N HIS A 26 5.44 10.05 9.31
CA HIS A 26 5.34 9.90 7.85
C HIS A 26 4.12 10.57 7.25
N VAL A 27 4.22 10.92 5.97
CA VAL A 27 3.04 11.31 5.18
C VAL A 27 2.14 10.09 4.95
N GLN A 28 0.83 10.28 5.16
CA GLN A 28 -0.19 9.26 4.98
C GLN A 28 -1.13 9.62 3.83
N TYR A 29 -1.66 8.61 3.16
CA TYR A 29 -2.93 8.69 2.46
C TYR A 29 -4.05 8.44 3.47
N ILE A 30 -5.04 9.33 3.50
CA ILE A 30 -6.21 9.26 4.37
C ILE A 30 -7.43 8.93 3.53
N CYS A 31 -8.03 7.77 3.81
CA CYS A 31 -9.25 7.34 3.16
C CYS A 31 -10.43 8.24 3.54
N SER A 32 -11.04 8.91 2.57
CA SER A 32 -12.19 9.80 2.81
C SER A 32 -13.45 9.04 3.21
N THR A 33 -13.54 7.75 2.87
CA THR A 33 -14.71 6.93 3.18
C THR A 33 -14.68 6.34 4.60
N CYS A 34 -13.52 5.91 5.10
CA CYS A 34 -13.43 5.21 6.39
C CYS A 34 -12.32 5.71 7.34
N GLY A 35 -11.60 6.77 6.95
CA GLY A 35 -10.55 7.37 7.77
C GLY A 35 -9.25 6.56 7.86
N ARG A 36 -9.15 5.40 7.19
CA ARG A 36 -7.93 4.58 7.21
C ARG A 36 -6.72 5.38 6.74
N ALA A 37 -5.67 5.38 7.54
CA ALA A 37 -4.38 5.99 7.23
C ALA A 37 -3.43 4.93 6.65
N ILE A 38 -2.85 5.22 5.50
CA ILE A 38 -1.94 4.33 4.77
C ILE A 38 -0.65 5.09 4.51
N CYS A 39 0.49 4.56 4.94
CA CYS A 39 1.76 5.23 4.74
C CYS A 39 2.07 5.43 3.26
N MET A 40 2.59 6.61 2.92
CA MET A 40 3.04 6.97 1.56
C MET A 40 4.55 6.84 1.39
N GLU A 41 5.29 6.52 2.45
CA GLU A 41 6.74 6.39 2.43
C GLU A 41 7.14 4.93 2.29
N ASP A 42 8.15 4.69 1.46
CA ASP A 42 8.71 3.36 1.24
C ASP A 42 9.86 3.08 2.21
N ASP A 43 9.73 1.99 2.95
CA ASP A 43 10.81 1.37 3.71
C ASP A 43 10.96 -0.10 3.25
N GLU A 44 11.91 -0.34 2.34
CA GLU A 44 12.22 -1.68 1.85
C GLU A 44 12.86 -2.58 2.93
N ARG A 45 13.44 -2.02 4.01
CA ARG A 45 13.97 -2.83 5.13
C ARG A 45 12.82 -3.39 5.94
N GLU A 46 11.83 -2.55 6.21
CA GLU A 46 10.61 -2.94 6.91
C GLU A 46 9.57 -3.61 6.01
N ARG A 47 9.77 -3.60 4.68
CA ARG A 47 8.82 -4.08 3.66
C ARG A 47 7.48 -3.38 3.82
N HIS A 48 7.52 -2.06 3.77
CA HIS A 48 6.41 -1.20 4.13
C HIS A 48 6.31 -0.06 3.12
N GLY A 49 5.09 0.25 2.66
CA GLY A 49 4.85 1.35 1.74
C GLY A 49 4.40 0.92 0.34
N PRO A 50 3.88 1.86 -0.46
CA PRO A 50 3.23 1.61 -1.73
C PRO A 50 4.14 1.10 -2.85
N GLY A 51 5.43 1.41 -2.80
CA GLY A 51 6.44 0.95 -3.75
C GLY A 51 7.27 -0.22 -3.23
N SER A 52 7.08 -0.69 -2.00
CA SER A 52 7.94 -1.67 -1.36
C SER A 52 7.65 -3.13 -1.72
N SER A 53 8.61 -4.02 -1.45
CA SER A 53 8.47 -5.47 -1.68
C SER A 53 7.76 -6.14 -0.49
N LEU A 54 6.47 -6.46 -0.63
CA LEU A 54 5.59 -6.91 0.44
C LEU A 54 5.61 -8.43 0.64
N SER A 55 5.39 -8.87 1.88
CA SER A 55 5.45 -10.28 2.27
C SER A 55 4.28 -11.13 1.78
N SER A 56 3.10 -10.52 1.60
CA SER A 56 1.89 -11.23 1.22
C SER A 56 1.04 -10.42 0.25
N PHE A 57 0.17 -11.11 -0.49
CA PHE A 57 -0.84 -10.48 -1.34
C PHE A 57 -1.77 -9.56 -0.52
N ASN A 58 -2.14 -9.97 0.70
CA ASN A 58 -3.00 -9.18 1.57
C ASN A 58 -2.32 -7.88 1.99
N ASP A 59 -1.02 -7.90 2.33
CA ASP A 59 -0.27 -6.67 2.62
C ASP A 59 -0.26 -5.74 1.40
N ALA A 60 -0.07 -6.28 0.20
CA ALA A 60 -0.14 -5.51 -1.05
C ALA A 60 -1.51 -4.89 -1.29
N MET A 61 -2.59 -5.61 -1.01
CA MET A 61 -3.94 -5.04 -1.06
C MET A 61 -4.13 -3.86 -0.10
N LEU A 62 -3.47 -3.87 1.07
CA LEU A 62 -3.58 -2.78 2.03
C LEU A 62 -2.90 -1.49 1.55
N TYR A 63 -1.85 -1.57 0.71
CA TYR A 63 -1.15 -0.42 0.13
C TYR A 63 -1.61 -0.02 -1.28
N LEU A 64 -2.44 -0.83 -1.95
CA LEU A 64 -2.86 -0.58 -3.32
C LEU A 64 -3.37 0.85 -3.54
N ARG A 65 -4.21 1.36 -2.64
CA ARG A 65 -4.74 2.73 -2.75
C ARG A 65 -3.66 3.81 -2.64
N ALA A 66 -2.66 3.62 -1.77
CA ALA A 66 -1.53 4.53 -1.66
C ALA A 66 -0.64 4.48 -2.91
N ALA A 67 -0.49 3.31 -3.53
CA ALA A 67 0.23 3.17 -4.80
C ALA A 67 -0.48 3.88 -5.96
N GLU A 68 -1.81 3.77 -6.06
CA GLU A 68 -2.58 4.53 -7.05
C GLU A 68 -2.40 6.04 -6.89
N ALA A 69 -2.38 6.52 -5.64
CA ALA A 69 -2.14 7.91 -5.32
C ALA A 69 -0.71 8.34 -5.71
N LEU A 70 0.29 7.50 -5.44
CA LEU A 70 1.70 7.74 -5.78
C LEU A 70 1.92 7.77 -7.30
N PHE A 71 1.38 6.79 -8.02
CA PHE A 71 1.58 6.64 -9.47
C PHE A 71 0.59 7.43 -10.33
N ASN A 72 -0.40 8.06 -9.68
CA ASN A 72 -1.49 8.82 -10.27
C ASN A 72 -2.15 8.04 -11.42
N GLY A 73 -2.68 6.86 -11.09
CA GLY A 73 -3.30 5.97 -12.06
C GLY A 73 -3.72 4.62 -11.47
N PRO A 74 -4.36 3.76 -12.28
CA PRO A 74 -4.61 2.39 -11.88
C PRO A 74 -3.28 1.67 -11.61
N CYS A 75 -3.33 0.64 -10.77
CA CYS A 75 -2.15 -0.14 -10.40
C CYS A 75 -2.49 -1.63 -10.37
N GLY A 76 -1.45 -2.45 -10.54
CA GLY A 76 -1.52 -3.90 -10.47
C GLY A 76 -0.61 -4.47 -9.38
N ILE A 77 -1.07 -5.53 -8.70
CA ILE A 77 -0.28 -6.32 -7.75
C ILE A 77 0.30 -7.52 -8.48
N TYR A 78 1.61 -7.69 -8.41
CA TYR A 78 2.31 -8.78 -9.08
C TYR A 78 3.01 -9.67 -8.06
N GLU A 79 2.89 -10.99 -8.26
CA GLU A 79 3.69 -11.97 -7.55
C GLU A 79 5.06 -12.08 -8.22
N LEU A 80 6.11 -11.98 -7.39
CA LEU A 80 7.49 -12.04 -7.81
C LEU A 80 8.25 -13.07 -6.97
N THR A 81 9.32 -13.60 -7.54
CA THR A 81 10.24 -14.48 -6.84
C THR A 81 11.68 -14.25 -7.26
N ASP A 82 12.61 -14.44 -6.33
CA ASP A 82 14.07 -14.52 -6.60
C ASP A 82 14.57 -15.98 -6.65
N GLY A 83 13.65 -16.95 -6.69
CA GLY A 83 13.93 -18.39 -6.63
C GLY A 83 13.99 -18.97 -5.22
N ALA A 84 14.19 -18.14 -4.18
CA ALA A 84 14.21 -18.59 -2.79
C ALA A 84 12.95 -18.17 -2.02
N LYS A 85 12.46 -16.96 -2.28
CA LYS A 85 11.26 -16.40 -1.65
C LYS A 85 10.29 -15.86 -2.68
N VAL A 86 9.02 -15.85 -2.29
CA VAL A 86 7.95 -15.13 -2.98
C VAL A 86 7.72 -13.80 -2.26
N PHE A 87 7.42 -12.76 -3.02
CA PHE A 87 7.04 -11.45 -2.53
C PHE A 87 6.12 -10.77 -3.54
N TYR A 88 5.47 -9.69 -3.12
CA TYR A 88 4.46 -9.00 -3.91
C TYR A 88 4.89 -7.55 -4.07
N LYS A 89 4.69 -6.98 -5.25
CA LYS A 89 5.00 -5.57 -5.52
C LYS A 89 3.90 -4.95 -6.36
N ILE A 90 3.65 -3.67 -6.12
CA ILE A 90 2.65 -2.90 -6.85
C ILE A 90 3.35 -2.11 -7.94
N PHE A 91 2.84 -2.19 -9.16
CA PHE A 91 3.31 -1.38 -10.28
C PHE A 91 2.12 -0.65 -10.91
N LYS A 92 2.39 0.49 -11.54
CA LYS A 92 1.39 1.22 -12.32
C LYS A 92 0.84 0.37 -13.46
N ASP A 93 1.73 -0.32 -14.16
CA ASP A 93 1.40 -1.09 -15.35
C ASP A 93 2.46 -2.17 -15.62
N LYS A 94 2.26 -2.92 -16.70
CA LYS A 94 3.18 -3.96 -17.15
C LYS A 94 4.55 -3.40 -17.53
N ASP A 95 4.64 -2.17 -18.02
CA ASP A 95 5.93 -1.54 -18.35
C ASP A 95 6.75 -1.29 -17.08
N GLY A 96 6.09 -0.86 -15.99
CA GLY A 96 6.69 -0.76 -14.66
C GLY A 96 7.26 -2.10 -14.16
N LEU A 97 6.50 -3.19 -14.32
CA LEU A 97 6.99 -4.53 -14.01
C LEU A 97 8.22 -4.90 -14.87
N MET A 98 8.15 -4.68 -16.19
CA MET A 98 9.25 -5.05 -17.10
C MET A 98 10.53 -4.28 -16.79
N ASN A 99 10.43 -2.96 -16.52
CA ASN A 99 11.56 -2.14 -16.10
C ASN A 99 12.21 -2.69 -14.83
N TYR A 100 11.40 -3.03 -13.82
CA TYR A 100 11.91 -3.63 -12.59
C TYR A 100 12.63 -4.96 -12.84
N LEU A 101 12.07 -5.84 -13.67
CA LEU A 101 12.71 -7.13 -13.99
C LEU A 101 14.02 -6.95 -14.79
N MET A 102 14.10 -5.94 -15.66
CA MET A 102 15.35 -5.63 -16.37
C MET A 102 16.45 -5.15 -15.41
N GLU A 103 16.09 -4.36 -14.40
CA GLU A 103 17.02 -3.90 -13.37
C GLU A 103 17.41 -4.99 -12.36
N ASN A 104 16.63 -6.06 -12.26
CA ASN A 104 16.77 -7.12 -11.27
C ASN A 104 16.70 -8.51 -11.93
N PRO A 105 17.74 -8.93 -12.67
CA PRO A 105 17.72 -10.12 -13.53
C PRO A 105 17.58 -11.45 -12.75
N GLU A 106 17.83 -11.45 -11.45
CA GLU A 106 17.59 -12.59 -10.57
C GLU A 106 16.11 -12.77 -10.22
N LYS A 107 15.29 -11.74 -10.40
CA LYS A 107 13.87 -11.74 -10.09
C LYS A 107 13.04 -12.16 -11.28
N ARG A 108 11.87 -12.76 -11.00
CA ARG A 108 10.93 -13.27 -12.01
C ARG A 108 9.51 -12.99 -11.56
N CYS A 109 8.62 -12.79 -12.53
CA CYS A 109 7.18 -12.84 -12.35
C CYS A 109 6.66 -14.14 -12.98
N PRO A 110 6.36 -15.19 -12.21
CA PRO A 110 5.99 -16.50 -12.78
C PRO A 110 4.76 -16.45 -13.67
N LEU A 111 3.77 -15.62 -13.30
CA LEU A 111 2.53 -15.47 -14.04
C LEU A 111 2.68 -14.50 -15.24
N GLY A 112 3.55 -13.48 -15.12
CA GLY A 112 3.78 -12.48 -16.18
C GLY A 112 2.66 -11.44 -16.36
N GLU A 113 1.65 -11.49 -15.50
CA GLU A 113 0.50 -10.58 -15.40
C GLU A 113 0.19 -10.32 -13.92
N ALA A 114 -0.65 -9.33 -13.65
CA ALA A 114 -1.02 -8.98 -12.28
C ALA A 114 -2.00 -10.00 -11.71
N LEU A 115 -1.86 -10.30 -10.42
CA LEU A 115 -2.86 -11.05 -9.65
C LEU A 115 -4.13 -10.24 -9.41
N HIS A 116 -4.00 -8.91 -9.39
CA HIS A 116 -5.10 -7.97 -9.23
C HIS A 116 -4.74 -6.65 -9.89
N GLU A 117 -5.69 -6.05 -10.60
CA GLU A 117 -5.56 -4.71 -11.18
C GLU A 117 -6.79 -3.87 -10.80
N THR A 118 -6.57 -2.60 -10.51
CA THR A 118 -7.70 -1.69 -10.33
C THR A 118 -8.32 -1.35 -11.69
N GLU A 119 -9.60 -1.65 -11.85
CA GLU A 119 -10.35 -1.34 -13.06
C GLU A 119 -10.62 0.17 -13.23
N GLU A 120 -10.92 0.87 -12.14
CA GLU A 120 -11.26 2.30 -12.14
C GLU A 120 -10.36 3.10 -11.21
N PHE A 121 -9.56 4.01 -11.78
CA PHE A 121 -8.77 4.95 -11.00
C PHE A 121 -9.61 6.13 -10.52
N ARG A 122 -9.52 6.42 -9.21
CA ARG A 122 -10.09 7.62 -8.59
C ARG A 122 -8.97 8.60 -8.22
N PRO A 123 -8.92 9.80 -8.81
CA PRO A 123 -7.93 10.81 -8.46
C PRO A 123 -7.95 11.16 -6.98
N VAL A 124 -6.79 11.52 -6.46
CA VAL A 124 -6.64 12.04 -5.10
C VAL A 124 -7.27 13.42 -5.03
N VAL A 125 -8.04 13.68 -3.97
CA VAL A 125 -8.59 15.01 -3.68
C VAL A 125 -7.76 15.72 -2.61
N GLU A 126 -7.88 17.05 -2.56
CA GLU A 126 -7.14 17.88 -1.60
C GLU A 126 -7.36 17.40 -0.15
N GLY A 127 -6.28 17.32 0.62
CA GLY A 127 -6.29 16.89 2.03
C GLY A 127 -6.18 15.38 2.26
N GLN A 128 -6.23 14.54 1.22
CA GLN A 128 -6.04 13.09 1.37
C GLN A 128 -4.59 12.67 1.60
N ILE A 129 -3.61 13.41 1.09
CA ILE A 129 -2.18 13.10 1.31
C ILE A 129 -1.61 14.15 2.25
N ARG A 130 -1.35 13.78 3.50
CA ARG A 130 -0.83 14.69 4.54
C ARG A 130 -0.28 13.93 5.74
N LYS A 131 0.39 14.65 6.64
CA LYS A 131 0.64 14.15 8.00
C LYS A 131 -0.62 14.29 8.84
N LEU A 132 -0.82 13.33 9.74
CA LEU A 132 -1.80 13.44 10.80
C LEU A 132 -1.28 14.39 11.88
N ASP A 133 -2.19 15.10 12.55
CA ASP A 133 -1.84 15.79 13.77
C ASP A 133 -1.86 14.83 14.97
N LYS A 134 -1.40 15.32 16.12
CA LYS A 134 -1.26 14.51 17.32
C LYS A 134 -2.60 13.92 17.80
N ASP A 135 -3.68 14.70 17.75
CA ASP A 135 -4.98 14.27 18.24
C ASP A 135 -5.56 13.18 17.33
N GLU A 136 -5.37 13.33 16.01
CA GLU A 136 -5.75 12.31 15.02
C GLU A 136 -4.96 11.00 15.19
N VAL A 137 -3.65 11.07 15.49
CA VAL A 137 -2.84 9.87 15.75
C VAL A 137 -3.33 9.14 17.00
N GLU A 138 -3.58 9.88 18.10
CA GLU A 138 -4.07 9.30 19.35
C GLU A 138 -5.45 8.64 19.18
N GLU A 139 -6.36 9.28 18.45
CA GLU A 139 -7.67 8.71 18.14
C GLU A 139 -7.56 7.45 17.29
N TYR A 140 -6.76 7.49 16.23
CA TYR A 140 -6.57 6.36 15.32
C TYR A 140 -6.00 5.13 16.03
N LEU A 141 -5.01 5.32 16.90
CA LEU A 141 -4.41 4.24 17.70
C LEU A 141 -5.42 3.67 18.69
N ARG A 142 -6.22 4.52 19.36
CA ARG A 142 -7.25 4.08 20.29
C ARG A 142 -8.31 3.21 19.61
N GLU A 143 -8.78 3.61 18.43
CA GLU A 143 -9.76 2.81 17.67
C GLU A 143 -9.19 1.46 17.27
N ARG A 144 -7.91 1.40 16.93
CA ARG A 144 -7.22 0.17 16.56
C ARG A 144 -7.14 -0.85 17.71
N GLU A 145 -6.96 -0.39 18.94
CA GLU A 145 -6.91 -1.26 20.13
C GLU A 145 -8.28 -1.82 20.53
N VAL A 146 -9.38 -1.24 20.05
CA VAL A 146 -10.75 -1.68 20.39
C VAL A 146 -11.23 -2.83 19.50
N ASP A 147 -10.61 -3.02 18.34
CA ASP A 147 -10.98 -4.03 17.34
C ASP A 147 -10.21 -5.37 17.48
N ASP A 148 -9.21 -5.46 18.38
CA ASP A 148 -8.44 -6.68 18.74
C ASP A 148 -8.99 -7.39 20.00
#